data_AF-X1DY58-F1
#
_entry.id   AF-X1DY58-F1
#
_cell.length_a   1.000
_cell.length_b   1.000
_cell.length_c   1.000
_cell.angle_alpha   90.00
_cell.angle_beta   90.00
_cell.angle_gamma   90.00
#
_symmetry.space_group_name_H-M   'P 1'
#
loop_
_entity.id
_entity.type
_entity.pdbx_description
1 polymer ?
#
loop_
_entity_poly.entity_id
_entity_poly.type
_entity_poly.pdbx_seq_one_letter_code
_entity_poly.pdbx_strand_id
1 'polypeptide(L)'
;QGVRPQPKQKAKLEPRHLQIELSQTPPAVGPTIETIEEVEAPPLPKVPDETKKRVTLAIEKLDKGDGAAPTDIAAELDLHQADVEDALRVLIVDGEIFEPRAGRFRRLG
;
A
#
# COMPACT_ATOMS: atom_id res chain seq x y z
N GLN A 1 -28.66 -60.23 17.60
CA GLN A 1 -27.44 -61.05 17.74
C GLN A 1 -26.61 -60.76 16.47
N GLY A 2 -25.71 -59.77 16.45
CA GLY A 2 -24.30 -59.85 16.90
C GLY A 2 -23.45 -60.37 15.73
N VAL A 3 -22.41 -59.72 15.19
CA VAL A 3 -21.38 -58.85 15.76
C VAL A 3 -20.76 -57.98 14.65
N ARG A 4 -20.62 -56.68 14.89
CA ARG A 4 -19.88 -55.74 14.01
C ARG A 4 -18.41 -55.79 14.42
N PRO A 5 -17.45 -56.14 13.55
CA PRO A 5 -16.04 -56.20 13.94
C PRO A 5 -15.52 -54.78 14.21
N GLN A 6 -15.02 -54.55 15.42
CA GLN A 6 -14.32 -53.33 15.81
C GLN A 6 -12.93 -53.31 15.18
N PRO A 7 -12.49 -52.19 14.58
CA PRO A 7 -11.08 -52.01 14.26
C PRO A 7 -10.29 -51.80 15.56
N LYS A 8 -9.66 -52.87 16.04
CA LYS A 8 -8.56 -52.80 17.00
C LYS A 8 -7.32 -52.33 16.25
N GLN A 9 -7.10 -51.02 16.16
CA GLN A 9 -5.75 -50.53 15.93
C GLN A 9 -5.56 -49.24 16.71
N LYS A 10 -5.03 -49.41 17.93
CA LYS A 10 -4.28 -48.37 18.63
C LYS A 10 -3.05 -48.07 17.75
N ALA A 11 -3.22 -47.25 16.72
CA ALA A 11 -2.09 -46.67 16.01
C ALA A 11 -1.52 -45.58 16.91
N LYS A 12 -0.52 -45.97 17.70
CA LYS A 12 0.35 -45.07 18.44
C LYS A 12 1.01 -44.18 17.39
N LEU A 13 0.48 -42.97 17.21
CA LEU A 13 1.07 -41.94 16.38
C LEU A 13 2.34 -41.48 17.10
N GLU A 14 3.44 -42.19 16.87
CA GLU A 14 4.75 -41.67 17.22
C GLU A 14 5.03 -40.50 16.25
N PRO A 15 5.49 -39.33 16.73
CA PRO A 15 5.84 -38.23 15.85
C PRO A 15 6.98 -38.71 14.96
N ARG A 16 6.70 -38.89 13.65
CA ARG A 16 7.75 -39.16 12.66
C ARG A 16 8.68 -37.95 12.68
N HIS A 17 9.84 -38.10 13.33
CA HIS A 17 10.95 -37.18 13.18
C HIS A 17 11.34 -37.19 11.70
N LEU A 18 10.96 -36.13 11.00
CA LEU A 18 11.36 -35.87 9.63
C LEU A 18 12.87 -35.56 9.68
N GLN A 19 13.71 -36.56 9.44
CA GLN A 19 15.13 -36.36 9.21
C GLN A 19 15.28 -35.73 7.84
N ILE A 20 15.33 -34.40 7.81
CA ILE A 20 15.71 -33.64 6.63
C ILE A 20 17.23 -33.79 6.53
N GLU A 21 17.68 -34.72 5.71
CA GLU A 21 19.07 -34.78 5.29
C GLU A 21 19.33 -33.52 4.44
N LEU A 22 19.92 -32.51 5.08
CA LEU A 22 20.28 -31.25 4.44
C LEU A 22 21.44 -31.54 3.48
N SER A 23 21.14 -31.93 2.24
CA SER A 23 22.13 -32.03 1.19
C SER A 23 22.77 -30.65 1.00
N GLN A 24 23.95 -30.47 1.60
CA GLN A 24 24.73 -29.24 1.51
C GLN A 24 25.33 -29.13 0.10
N THR A 25 24.53 -28.67 -0.85
CA THR A 25 25.02 -28.01 -2.06
C THR A 25 25.03 -26.51 -1.83
N PRO A 26 26.19 -25.83 -1.81
CA PRO A 26 26.20 -24.37 -1.93
C PRO A 26 25.87 -24.02 -3.39
N PRO A 27 24.79 -23.25 -3.64
CA PRO A 27 25.04 -21.96 -4.27
C PRO A 27 24.11 -20.84 -3.78
N ALA A 28 24.76 -19.70 -3.51
CA ALA A 28 24.25 -18.33 -3.61
C ALA A 28 23.07 -17.90 -2.74
N VAL A 29 23.41 -17.06 -1.74
CA VAL A 29 22.59 -16.06 -1.03
C VAL A 29 21.29 -16.54 -0.35
N GLY A 30 21.24 -16.30 0.96
CA GLY A 30 20.29 -16.90 1.88
C GLY A 30 18.84 -16.43 1.74
N PRO A 31 17.97 -16.86 2.68
CA PRO A 31 16.63 -16.32 2.78
C PRO A 31 16.78 -14.89 3.33
N THR A 32 16.90 -13.92 2.42
CA THR A 32 16.61 -12.52 2.75
C THR A 32 15.14 -12.52 3.19
N ILE A 33 14.95 -12.52 4.50
CA ILE A 33 13.78 -11.90 5.09
C ILE A 33 13.82 -10.49 4.51
N GLU A 34 12.99 -10.22 3.49
CA GLU A 34 12.67 -8.85 3.10
C GLU A 34 11.97 -8.25 4.32
N THR A 35 12.78 -7.78 5.26
CA THR A 35 12.42 -6.72 6.17
C THR A 35 11.80 -5.68 5.26
N ILE A 36 10.48 -5.53 5.33
CA ILE A 36 9.83 -4.34 4.81
C ILE A 36 10.43 -3.26 5.70
N GLU A 37 11.53 -2.68 5.24
CA GLU A 37 12.12 -1.50 5.85
C GLU A 37 10.95 -0.54 5.88
N GLU A 38 10.43 -0.29 7.08
CA GLU A 38 9.45 0.75 7.31
C GLU A 38 10.22 2.03 6.96
N VAL A 39 10.16 2.39 5.67
CA VAL A 39 10.73 3.61 5.15
C VAL A 39 9.99 4.68 5.92
N GLU A 40 10.66 5.22 6.94
CA GLU A 40 10.18 6.34 7.73
C GLU A 40 9.77 7.41 6.72
N ALA A 41 8.46 7.53 6.50
CA ALA A 41 7.96 8.39 5.44
C ALA A 41 8.50 9.78 5.72
N PRO A 42 9.15 10.44 4.74
CA PRO A 42 9.73 11.75 4.96
C PRO A 42 8.66 12.67 5.57
N PRO A 43 9.03 13.54 6.52
CA PRO A 43 8.08 14.40 7.20
C PRO A 43 7.26 15.16 6.17
N LEU A 44 5.94 15.20 6.37
CA LEU A 44 5.03 15.83 5.42
C LEU A 44 5.44 17.28 5.18
N PRO A 45 5.42 17.73 3.91
CA PRO A 45 5.74 19.11 3.58
C PRO A 45 4.77 20.07 4.26
N LYS A 46 5.29 21.20 4.74
CA LYS A 46 4.46 22.22 5.41
C LYS A 46 3.81 23.11 4.37
N VAL A 47 2.61 22.73 3.95
CA VAL A 47 1.82 23.48 2.95
C VAL A 47 0.80 24.39 3.65
N PRO A 48 0.73 25.69 3.31
CA PRO A 48 -0.24 26.60 3.92
C PRO A 48 -1.69 26.20 3.59
N ASP A 49 -2.61 26.39 4.54
CA ASP A 49 -4.02 25.97 4.40
C ASP A 49 -4.74 26.65 3.23
N GLU A 50 -4.35 27.88 2.88
CA GLU A 50 -4.87 28.55 1.69
C GLU A 50 -4.51 27.80 0.40
N THR A 51 -3.27 27.30 0.29
CA THR A 51 -2.83 26.53 -0.88
C THR A 51 -3.56 25.19 -0.96
N LYS A 52 -3.71 24.49 0.17
CA LYS A 52 -4.50 23.25 0.24
C LYS A 52 -5.92 23.45 -0.26
N LYS A 53 -6.62 24.49 0.21
CA LYS A 53 -7.98 24.83 -0.25
C LYS A 53 -8.03 25.15 -1.73
N ARG A 54 -7.08 25.95 -2.24
CA ARG A 54 -7.01 26.28 -3.68
C ARG A 54 -6.80 25.04 -4.53
N VAL A 55 -5.93 24.12 -4.10
CA VAL A 55 -5.68 22.82 -4.75
C VAL A 55 -6.94 21.96 -4.74
N THR A 56 -7.63 21.83 -3.61
CA THR A 56 -8.89 21.06 -3.52
C THR A 56 -9.97 21.61 -4.46
N LEU A 57 -10.13 22.94 -4.51
CA LEU A 57 -11.08 23.59 -5.41
C LEU A 57 -10.71 23.41 -6.89
N ALA A 58 -9.41 23.48 -7.22
CA ALA A 58 -8.93 23.23 -8.56
C ALA A 58 -9.16 21.78 -9.00
N ILE A 59 -8.95 20.81 -8.11
CA ILE A 59 -9.25 19.39 -8.37
C ILE A 59 -10.73 19.22 -8.69
N GLU A 60 -11.62 19.80 -7.88
CA GLU A 60 -13.07 19.71 -8.10
C GLU A 60 -13.50 20.33 -9.44
N LYS A 61 -12.88 21.46 -9.82
CA LYS A 61 -13.14 22.13 -11.10
C LYS A 61 -12.62 21.34 -12.31
N LEU A 62 -11.45 20.71 -12.17
CA LEU A 62 -10.76 20.00 -13.25
C LEU A 62 -11.19 18.53 -13.35
N ASP A 63 -11.82 17.97 -12.32
CA ASP A 63 -12.31 16.60 -12.30
C ASP A 63 -13.45 16.40 -13.31
N LYS A 64 -13.13 15.69 -14.40
CA LYS A 64 -14.09 15.31 -15.45
C LYS A 64 -14.58 13.86 -15.31
N GLY A 65 -14.33 13.21 -14.18
CA GLY A 65 -14.72 11.82 -13.92
C GLY A 65 -13.55 10.91 -13.54
N ASP A 66 -12.36 11.16 -14.09
CA ASP A 66 -11.13 10.39 -13.85
C ASP A 66 -10.16 11.07 -12.86
N GLY A 67 -10.51 12.24 -12.30
CA GLY A 67 -9.62 13.06 -11.49
C GLY A 67 -8.76 14.04 -12.30
N ALA A 68 -8.07 14.93 -11.60
CA ALA A 68 -7.21 15.99 -12.14
C ALA A 68 -5.72 15.63 -12.02
N ALA A 69 -4.90 15.95 -13.03
CA ALA A 69 -3.46 15.73 -12.92
C ALA A 69 -2.76 16.91 -12.21
N PRO A 70 -1.64 16.67 -11.50
CA PRO A 70 -0.85 17.73 -10.87
C PRO A 70 -0.45 18.84 -11.82
N THR A 71 -0.09 18.51 -13.06
CA THR A 71 0.29 19.48 -14.09
C THR A 71 -0.87 20.39 -14.48
N ASP A 72 -2.09 19.83 -14.60
CA ASP A 72 -3.30 20.61 -14.91
C ASP A 72 -3.66 21.54 -13.74
N ILE A 73 -3.54 21.04 -12.50
CA ILE A 73 -3.80 21.80 -11.27
C ILE A 73 -2.79 22.94 -11.10
N ALA A 74 -1.51 22.67 -11.35
CA ALA A 74 -0.44 23.65 -11.31
C ALA A 74 -0.68 24.78 -12.34
N ALA A 75 -1.09 24.43 -13.55
CA ALA A 75 -1.43 25.38 -14.60
C ALA A 75 -2.67 26.23 -14.24
N GLU A 76 -3.70 25.64 -13.61
CA GLU A 76 -4.90 26.36 -13.19
C GLU A 76 -4.64 27.35 -12.04
N LEU A 77 -3.71 27.03 -11.14
CA LEU A 77 -3.43 27.83 -9.95
C LEU A 77 -2.25 28.80 -10.11
N ASP A 78 -1.53 28.73 -11.24
CA ASP A 78 -0.26 29.42 -11.48
C ASP A 78 0.76 29.12 -10.37
N LEU A 79 0.84 27.84 -9.98
CA LEU A 79 1.74 27.34 -8.94
C LEU A 79 2.80 26.43 -9.53
N HIS A 80 3.92 26.30 -8.82
CA HIS A 80 4.93 25.32 -9.16
C HIS A 80 4.40 23.90 -8.90
N GLN A 81 4.75 22.97 -9.80
CA GLN A 81 4.29 21.59 -9.71
C GLN A 81 4.69 20.93 -8.38
N ALA A 82 5.89 21.23 -7.88
CA ALA A 82 6.36 20.71 -6.59
C ALA A 82 5.46 21.12 -5.42
N ASP A 83 5.01 22.38 -5.38
CA ASP A 83 4.11 22.87 -4.33
C ASP A 83 2.74 22.19 -4.41
N VAL A 84 2.27 21.89 -5.62
CA VAL A 84 1.04 21.13 -5.84
C VAL A 84 1.21 19.68 -5.39
N GLU A 85 2.31 19.03 -5.74
CA GLU A 85 2.59 17.65 -5.31
C GLU A 85 2.69 17.53 -3.79
N ASP A 86 3.33 18.50 -3.14
CA ASP A 86 3.39 18.58 -1.69
C ASP A 86 2.01 18.80 -1.07
N ALA A 87 1.18 19.67 -1.65
CA ALA A 87 -0.19 19.88 -1.21
C ALA A 87 -1.04 18.62 -1.37
N LEU A 88 -0.92 17.92 -2.51
CA LEU A 88 -1.62 16.68 -2.80
C LEU A 88 -1.27 15.59 -1.78
N ARG A 89 0.01 15.43 -1.44
CA ARG A 89 0.45 14.48 -0.40
C ARG A 89 -0.21 14.75 0.94
N VAL A 90 -0.23 16.01 1.37
CA VAL A 90 -0.88 16.40 2.63
C VAL A 90 -2.38 16.14 2.58
N LEU A 91 -3.05 16.52 1.49
CA LEU A 91 -4.50 16.33 1.32
C LEU A 91 -4.91 14.85 1.28
N ILE A 92 -4.05 13.96 0.76
CA ILE A 92 -4.28 12.51 0.78
C ILE A 92 -4.21 11.98 2.21
N VAL A 93 -3.23 12.42 2.99
CA VAL A 93 -3.09 12.03 4.40
C VAL A 93 -4.23 12.58 5.25
N ASP A 94 -4.64 13.82 4.99
CA ASP A 94 -5.81 14.46 5.62
C ASP A 94 -7.14 13.80 5.21
N GLY A 95 -7.13 12.95 4.17
CA GLY A 95 -8.30 12.25 3.67
C GLY A 95 -9.27 13.12 2.87
N GLU A 96 -8.85 14.33 2.44
CA GLU A 96 -9.67 15.24 1.64
C GLU A 96 -9.72 14.83 0.16
N ILE A 97 -8.67 14.16 -0.33
CA ILE A 97 -8.57 13.71 -1.71
C ILE A 97 -8.04 12.27 -1.77
N PHE A 98 -8.25 11.61 -2.90
CA PHE A 98 -7.70 10.29 -3.19
C PHE A 98 -7.20 10.20 -4.64
N GLU A 99 -6.38 9.18 -4.91
CA GLU A 99 -5.84 8.91 -6.23
C GLU A 99 -6.60 7.73 -6.89
N PRO A 100 -7.67 7.98 -7.68
CA PRO A 100 -8.37 6.91 -8.41
C PRO A 100 -7.49 6.19 -9.44
N ARG A 101 -6.51 6.91 -10.01
CA ARG A 101 -5.52 6.39 -10.97
C ARG A 101 -4.19 7.08 -10.73
N ALA A 102 -3.09 6.37 -10.93
CA ALA A 102 -1.73 6.91 -10.79
C ALA A 102 -1.60 8.30 -11.44
N GLY A 103 -1.27 9.31 -10.63
CA GLY A 103 -1.11 10.69 -11.07
C GLY A 103 -2.41 11.46 -11.37
N ARG A 104 -3.56 10.95 -10.94
CA ARG A 104 -4.87 11.63 -11.04
C ARG A 104 -5.52 11.69 -9.67
N PHE A 105 -5.89 12.90 -9.25
CA PHE A 105 -6.41 13.17 -7.91
C PHE A 105 -7.85 13.61 -7.98
N ARG A 106 -8.66 13.14 -7.04
CA ARG A 106 -10.08 13.47 -6.93
C ARG A 106 -10.43 13.78 -5.49
N ARG A 107 -11.35 14.71 -5.30
CA ARG A 107 -11.89 15.02 -3.97
C ARG A 107 -12.67 13.82 -3.43
N LEU A 108 -12.44 13.49 -2.16
CA LEU A 108 -13.24 12.53 -1.42
C LEU A 108 -14.52 13.29 -0.98
N GLY A 109 -15.66 12.88 -1.51
CA GLY A 109 -16.94 13.60 -1.37
C GLY A 109 -17.53 13.56 0.03
#